data_AF-A0A8I1ZYD3-F1
#
_entry.id   AF-A0A8I1ZYD3-F1
#
_cell.length_a   1.000
_cell.length_b   1.000
_cell.length_c   1.000
_cell.angle_alpha   90.00
_cell.angle_beta   90.00
_cell.angle_gamma   90.00
#
_symmetry.space_group_name_H-M   'P 1'
#
loop_
_entity.id
_entity.type
_entity.pdbx_description
1 polymer ?
#
loop_
_entity_poly.entity_id
_entity_poly.type
_entity_poly.pdbx_seq_one_letter_code
_entity_poly.pdbx_strand_id
1 'polypeptide(L)'
;MEQFELIDDDRYAVEIAKNTARRFLKDPRITPQQIIGIGKALHALERLPLVTPDANSEFGIVYRNGTVEFSEMRYITFRISEDTFEISKGGSVYDKAVGSDSFSDPGWLLEVGGYRQTECELYELDGSIAEYLTLGAKITVSDESEDGNLA
;
A
#
# COMPACT_ATOMS: atom_id res chain seq x y z
N MET A 1 20.08 -17.16 -0.43
CA MET A 1 18.98 -16.41 -1.07
C MET A 1 18.17 -15.88 0.09
N GLU A 2 18.08 -14.56 0.23
CA GLU A 2 17.34 -13.94 1.32
C GLU A 2 15.83 -14.11 1.09
N GLN A 3 15.09 -14.30 2.19
CA GLN A 3 13.66 -14.56 2.15
C GLN A 3 12.97 -14.01 3.40
N PHE A 4 11.70 -13.67 3.27
CA PHE A 4 10.83 -13.32 4.38
C PHE A 4 10.36 -14.58 5.11
N GLU A 5 10.39 -14.56 6.45
CA GLU A 5 9.79 -15.60 7.28
C GLU A 5 8.29 -15.32 7.45
N LEU A 6 7.46 -15.89 6.57
CA LEU A 6 6.01 -15.66 6.54
C LEU A 6 5.20 -16.72 7.30
N ILE A 7 4.40 -16.26 8.27
CA ILE A 7 3.33 -17.05 8.92
C ILE A 7 1.99 -16.87 8.18
N ASP A 8 0.95 -17.60 8.60
CA ASP A 8 -0.35 -17.62 7.91
C ASP A 8 -0.98 -16.23 7.77
N ASP A 9 -0.96 -15.41 8.82
CA ASP A 9 -1.51 -14.06 8.76
C ASP A 9 -0.72 -13.14 7.81
N ASP A 10 0.60 -13.36 7.66
CA ASP A 10 1.39 -12.60 6.67
C ASP A 10 1.01 -12.98 5.25
N ARG A 11 0.76 -14.26 5.02
CA ARG A 11 0.31 -14.73 3.70
C ARG A 11 -1.03 -14.10 3.37
N TYR A 12 -1.91 -13.97 4.36
CA TYR A 12 -3.16 -13.25 4.19
C TYR A 12 -2.94 -11.76 3.88
N ALA A 13 -2.05 -11.08 4.61
CA ALA A 13 -1.68 -9.68 4.35
C ALA A 13 -1.13 -9.48 2.92
N VAL A 14 -0.25 -10.39 2.47
CA VAL A 14 0.31 -10.40 1.11
C VAL A 14 -0.78 -10.62 0.05
N GLU A 15 -1.72 -11.53 0.29
CA GLU A 15 -2.83 -11.76 -0.64
C GLU A 15 -3.77 -10.55 -0.73
N ILE A 16 -3.99 -9.80 0.36
CA ILE A 16 -4.71 -8.52 0.32
C ILE A 16 -3.98 -7.52 -0.57
N ALA A 17 -2.66 -7.39 -0.44
CA ALA A 17 -1.85 -6.51 -1.27
C ALA A 17 -1.96 -6.89 -2.76
N LYS A 18 -1.81 -8.17 -3.10
CA LYS A 18 -1.95 -8.67 -4.48
C LYS A 18 -3.34 -8.42 -5.05
N ASN A 19 -4.39 -8.68 -4.28
CA ASN A 19 -5.76 -8.46 -4.72
C ASN A 19 -6.06 -6.96 -4.91
N THR A 20 -5.49 -6.11 -4.06
CA THR A 20 -5.58 -4.65 -4.20
C THR A 20 -4.87 -4.18 -5.46
N ALA A 21 -3.64 -4.64 -5.72
CA ALA A 21 -2.92 -4.33 -6.96
C ALA A 21 -3.73 -4.73 -8.21
N ARG A 22 -4.29 -5.95 -8.23
CA ARG A 22 -5.16 -6.44 -9.32
C ARG A 22 -6.45 -5.62 -9.45
N ARG A 23 -7.00 -5.11 -8.35
CA ARG A 23 -8.18 -4.23 -8.35
C ARG A 23 -7.84 -2.87 -8.96
N PHE A 24 -6.72 -2.25 -8.57
CA PHE A 24 -6.26 -0.98 -9.12
C PHE A 24 -5.95 -1.07 -10.62
N LEU A 25 -5.34 -2.16 -11.08
CA LEU A 25 -5.09 -2.40 -12.51
C LEU A 25 -6.36 -2.49 -13.37
N LYS A 26 -7.53 -2.70 -12.74
CA LYS A 26 -8.84 -2.72 -13.42
C LYS A 26 -9.59 -1.40 -13.29
N ASP A 27 -9.08 -0.43 -12.53
CA ASP A 27 -9.74 0.86 -12.34
C ASP A 27 -9.59 1.71 -13.62
N PRO A 28 -10.68 2.27 -14.17
CA PRO A 28 -10.62 3.04 -15.41
C PRO A 28 -9.84 4.36 -15.30
N ARG A 29 -9.52 4.82 -14.08
CA ARG A 29 -8.76 6.05 -13.82
C ARG A 29 -7.25 5.81 -13.73
N ILE A 30 -6.79 4.55 -13.77
CA ILE A 30 -5.37 4.24 -13.67
C ILE A 30 -4.61 4.78 -14.90
N THR A 31 -3.44 5.36 -14.66
CA THR A 31 -2.57 5.88 -15.72
C THR A 31 -1.56 4.84 -16.18
N PRO A 32 -0.99 4.95 -17.40
CA PRO A 32 0.05 4.04 -17.86
C PRO A 32 1.26 3.94 -16.91
N GLN A 33 1.68 5.05 -16.31
CA GLN A 33 2.79 5.05 -15.34
C GLN A 33 2.46 4.23 -14.08
N GLN A 34 1.24 4.37 -13.58
CA GLN A 34 0.77 3.59 -12.42
C GLN A 34 0.66 2.10 -12.75
N ILE A 35 0.26 1.74 -13.98
CA ILE A 35 0.23 0.34 -14.43
C ILE A 35 1.63 -0.28 -14.34
N ILE A 36 2.67 0.43 -14.80
CA ILE A 36 4.06 -0.05 -14.76
C ILE A 36 4.50 -0.28 -13.30
N GLY A 37 4.33 0.73 -12.43
CA GLY A 37 4.75 0.63 -11.04
C GLY A 37 3.98 -0.45 -10.25
N ILE A 38 2.66 -0.56 -10.44
CA ILE A 38 1.86 -1.63 -9.83
C ILE A 38 2.25 -3.00 -10.40
N GLY A 39 2.61 -3.08 -11.68
CA GLY A 39 3.12 -4.32 -12.29
C GLY A 39 4.40 -4.81 -11.63
N LYS A 40 5.37 -3.90 -11.38
CA LYS A 40 6.60 -4.20 -10.65
C LYS A 40 6.32 -4.63 -9.20
N ALA A 41 5.48 -3.87 -8.49
CA ALA A 41 5.08 -4.22 -7.13
C ALA A 41 4.40 -5.61 -7.06
N LEU A 42 3.48 -5.90 -7.99
CA LEU A 42 2.81 -7.19 -8.08
C LEU A 42 3.80 -8.32 -8.38
N HIS A 43 4.77 -8.11 -9.27
CA HIS A 43 5.82 -9.09 -9.51
C HIS A 43 6.61 -9.41 -8.23
N ALA A 44 6.99 -8.39 -7.46
CA ALA A 44 7.70 -8.58 -6.20
C ALA A 44 6.83 -9.33 -5.16
N LEU A 45 5.55 -8.97 -5.02
CA LEU A 45 4.60 -9.66 -4.14
C LEU A 45 4.38 -11.13 -4.51
N GLU A 46 4.35 -11.46 -5.80
CA GLU A 46 4.19 -12.85 -6.27
C GLU A 46 5.43 -13.71 -6.04
N ARG A 47 6.60 -13.10 -5.85
CA ARG A 47 7.84 -13.80 -5.53
C ARG A 47 7.98 -14.17 -4.05
N LEU A 48 7.22 -13.52 -3.16
CA LEU A 48 7.26 -13.81 -1.73
C LEU A 48 7.02 -15.32 -1.46
N PRO A 49 7.80 -15.94 -0.56
CA PRO A 49 8.69 -15.32 0.42
C PRO A 49 10.09 -14.93 -0.11
N LEU A 50 10.43 -15.25 -1.36
CA LEU A 50 11.74 -14.89 -1.90
C LEU A 50 11.83 -13.38 -2.13
N VAL A 51 12.94 -12.79 -1.71
CA VAL A 51 13.24 -11.39 -1.98
C VAL A 51 13.34 -11.14 -3.49
N THR A 52 12.89 -9.96 -3.91
CA THR A 52 13.08 -9.46 -5.28
C THR A 52 14.15 -8.38 -5.24
N PRO A 53 15.37 -8.66 -5.74
CA PRO A 53 16.44 -7.67 -5.81
C PRO A 53 15.97 -6.40 -6.54
N ASP A 54 16.47 -5.27 -6.07
CA ASP A 54 16.21 -3.91 -6.54
C ASP A 54 14.73 -3.48 -6.47
N ALA A 55 13.86 -4.23 -5.80
CA ALA A 55 12.49 -3.83 -5.59
C ALA A 55 12.42 -2.68 -4.58
N ASN A 56 11.71 -1.62 -4.95
CA ASN A 56 11.29 -0.56 -4.06
C ASN A 56 10.05 0.11 -4.65
N SER A 57 8.89 -0.49 -4.41
CA SER A 57 7.62 0.01 -4.90
C SER A 57 6.63 0.20 -3.76
N GLU A 58 5.91 1.32 -3.79
CA GLU A 58 4.76 1.60 -2.96
C GLU A 58 3.54 1.90 -3.84
N PHE A 59 2.40 1.30 -3.51
CA PHE A 59 1.14 1.64 -4.15
C PHE A 59 0.04 1.72 -3.10
N GLY A 60 -1.02 2.47 -3.41
CA GLY A 60 -2.07 2.68 -2.43
C GLY A 60 -3.21 3.52 -2.95
N ILE A 61 -4.01 3.98 -2.00
CA ILE A 61 -5.14 4.85 -2.26
C ILE A 61 -5.14 6.00 -1.25
N VAL A 62 -5.49 7.19 -1.73
CA VAL A 62 -5.66 8.38 -0.91
C VAL A 62 -7.03 8.97 -1.17
N TYR A 63 -7.88 8.93 -0.15
CA TYR A 63 -9.16 9.62 -0.11
C TYR A 63 -8.97 11.00 0.50
N ARG A 64 -9.57 12.02 -0.12
CA ARG A 64 -9.58 13.39 0.40
C ARG A 64 -10.98 13.94 0.23
N ASN A 65 -11.50 14.55 1.28
CA ASN A 65 -12.81 15.17 1.28
C ASN A 65 -12.83 16.41 2.16
N GLY A 66 -13.72 17.34 1.88
CA GLY A 66 -13.96 18.51 2.71
C GLY A 66 -14.05 19.84 1.97
N THR A 67 -13.96 20.89 2.75
CA THR A 67 -14.11 22.30 2.41
C THR A 67 -12.94 23.10 3.00
N VAL A 68 -12.98 24.43 2.86
CA VAL A 68 -12.00 25.32 3.50
C VAL A 68 -12.11 25.36 5.03
N GLU A 69 -13.27 25.00 5.60
CA GLU A 69 -13.50 25.05 7.05
C GLU A 69 -13.15 23.72 7.72
N PHE A 70 -13.35 22.61 7.02
CA PHE A 70 -13.08 21.26 7.50
C PHE A 70 -12.62 20.37 6.35
N SER A 71 -11.51 19.64 6.50
CA SER A 71 -11.08 18.64 5.52
C SER A 71 -10.42 17.43 6.14
N GLU A 72 -10.56 16.29 5.49
CA GLU A 72 -9.95 15.03 5.91
C GLU A 72 -9.19 14.37 4.77
N MET A 73 -8.19 13.60 5.16
CA MET A 73 -7.46 12.70 4.29
C MET A 73 -7.38 11.33 4.96
N ARG A 74 -7.55 10.28 4.17
CA ARG A 74 -7.32 8.89 4.58
C ARG A 74 -6.44 8.21 3.54
N TYR A 75 -5.52 7.37 3.99
CA TYR A 75 -4.68 6.58 3.10
C TYR A 75 -4.59 5.12 3.53
N ILE A 76 -4.43 4.25 2.54
CA ILE A 76 -4.00 2.86 2.71
C ILE A 76 -2.90 2.62 1.67
N THR A 77 -1.71 2.23 2.11
CA THR A 77 -0.54 1.97 1.26
C THR A 77 0.02 0.58 1.50
N PHE A 78 0.61 0.04 0.45
CA PHE A 78 1.31 -1.23 0.40
C PHE A 78 2.70 -0.98 -0.16
N ARG A 79 3.71 -1.34 0.60
CA ARG A 79 5.11 -1.20 0.19
C ARG A 79 5.76 -2.57 0.13
N ILE A 80 6.54 -2.79 -0.92
CA ILE A 80 7.39 -3.96 -1.09
C ILE A 80 8.77 -3.50 -1.55
N SER A 81 9.78 -3.91 -0.79
CA SER A 81 11.19 -3.71 -1.12
C SER A 81 11.98 -5.01 -0.96
N GLU A 82 13.29 -4.94 -1.17
CA GLU A 82 14.20 -6.05 -0.91
C GLU A 82 14.17 -6.55 0.53
N ASP A 83 14.00 -5.65 1.48
CA ASP A 83 14.12 -5.91 2.91
C ASP A 83 12.77 -5.89 3.64
N THR A 84 11.72 -5.31 3.03
CA THR A 84 10.50 -4.92 3.74
C THR A 84 9.23 -5.25 2.97
N PHE A 85 8.22 -5.76 3.66
CA PHE A 85 6.82 -5.72 3.24
C PHE A 85 6.01 -4.93 4.27
N GLU A 86 5.28 -3.92 3.83
CA GLU A 86 4.51 -3.04 4.71
C GLU A 86 3.07 -2.80 4.20
N ILE A 87 2.11 -2.82 5.12
CA ILE A 87 0.78 -2.24 4.95
C ILE A 87 0.66 -1.11 5.97
N SER A 88 0.37 0.09 5.47
CA SER A 88 0.27 1.30 6.27
C SER A 88 -1.08 1.97 6.03
N LYS A 89 -1.72 2.45 7.10
CA LYS A 89 -2.99 3.20 6.99
C LYS A 89 -3.03 4.34 8.02
N GLY A 90 -3.78 5.37 7.71
CA GLY A 90 -3.90 6.53 8.58
C GLY A 90 -4.55 7.70 7.86
N GLY A 91 -4.25 8.91 8.33
CA GLY A 91 -4.84 10.09 7.73
C GLY A 91 -4.51 11.39 8.44
N SER A 92 -5.27 12.41 8.06
CA SER A 92 -5.25 13.69 8.75
C SER A 92 -6.65 14.30 8.76
N VAL A 93 -6.88 15.17 9.74
CA VAL A 93 -8.09 15.97 9.87
C VAL A 93 -7.67 17.41 10.11
N TYR A 94 -8.28 18.32 9.38
CA TYR A 94 -8.14 19.76 9.54
C TYR A 94 -9.49 20.36 9.89
N ASP A 95 -9.51 21.16 10.94
CA ASP A 95 -10.62 22.02 11.32
C ASP A 95 -10.07 23.44 11.52
N LYS A 96 -10.68 24.45 10.90
CA LYS A 96 -10.16 25.82 10.94
C LYS A 96 -10.06 26.42 12.35
N ALA A 97 -10.93 26.01 13.28
CA ALA A 97 -10.94 26.51 14.65
C ALA A 97 -9.87 25.85 15.53
N VAL A 98 -9.46 24.62 15.19
CA VAL A 98 -8.56 23.81 16.03
C VAL A 98 -7.16 23.65 15.42
N GLY A 99 -7.07 23.51 14.10
CA GLY A 99 -5.84 23.23 13.36
C GLY A 99 -5.88 21.90 12.62
N SER A 100 -4.70 21.38 12.28
CA SER A 100 -4.55 20.07 11.62
C SER A 100 -3.95 19.07 12.60
N ASP A 101 -4.47 17.86 12.57
CA ASP A 101 -3.89 16.70 13.25
C ASP A 101 -3.71 15.55 12.25
N SER A 102 -2.66 14.77 12.45
CA SER A 102 -2.31 13.63 11.59
C SER A 102 -2.09 12.41 12.46
N PHE A 103 -2.55 11.26 11.98
CA PHE A 103 -2.44 10.01 12.70
C PHE A 103 -2.04 8.88 11.77
N SER A 104 -1.40 7.87 12.36
CA SER A 104 -1.13 6.58 11.74
C SER A 104 -1.83 5.54 12.59
N ASP A 105 -2.60 4.69 11.93
CA ASP A 105 -3.19 3.53 12.60
C ASP A 105 -2.14 2.41 12.68
N PRO A 106 -2.37 1.40 13.52
CA PRO A 106 -1.50 0.23 13.55
C PRO A 106 -1.35 -0.43 12.17
N GLY A 107 -0.10 -0.68 11.78
CA GLY A 107 0.30 -1.22 10.47
C GLY A 107 0.67 -2.71 10.49
N TRP A 108 1.07 -3.21 9.31
CA TRP A 108 1.61 -4.55 9.12
C TRP A 108 2.99 -4.46 8.47
N LEU A 109 4.06 -4.65 9.22
CA LEU A 109 5.44 -4.51 8.76
C LEU A 109 6.22 -5.80 9.02
N LEU A 110 6.86 -6.32 7.99
CA LEU A 110 7.72 -7.49 8.02
C LEU A 110 9.07 -7.16 7.40
N GLU A 111 10.15 -7.55 8.07
CA GLU A 111 11.51 -7.41 7.54
C GLU A 111 12.17 -8.77 7.36
N VAL A 112 13.06 -8.89 6.36
CA VAL A 112 13.92 -10.07 6.16
C VAL A 112 14.75 -10.40 7.40
N GLY A 113 15.13 -9.37 8.18
CA GLY A 113 15.85 -9.52 9.45
C GLY A 113 15.02 -10.09 10.61
N GLY A 114 13.74 -10.41 10.39
CA GLY A 114 12.85 -11.00 11.39
C GLY A 114 12.11 -9.99 12.26
N TYR A 115 12.27 -8.69 12.04
CA TYR A 115 11.44 -7.67 12.68
C TYR A 115 10.01 -7.74 12.14
N ARG A 116 9.03 -7.60 13.05
CA ARG A 116 7.61 -7.79 12.76
C ARG A 116 6.77 -6.84 13.63
N GLN A 117 5.84 -6.13 13.00
CA GLN A 117 4.77 -5.39 13.65
C GLN A 117 3.46 -5.74 12.92
N THR A 118 2.54 -6.43 13.58
CA THR A 118 1.39 -7.07 12.93
C THR A 118 0.08 -6.70 13.63
N GLU A 119 -0.15 -5.40 13.79
CA GLU A 119 -1.28 -4.85 14.55
C GLU A 119 -2.39 -4.33 13.63
N CYS A 120 -2.20 -4.40 12.31
CA CYS A 120 -3.21 -3.99 11.34
C CYS A 120 -4.43 -4.94 11.35
N GLU A 121 -5.63 -4.36 11.47
CA GLU A 121 -6.91 -5.07 11.30
C GLU A 121 -7.15 -5.42 9.82
N LEU A 122 -6.54 -6.53 9.36
CA LEU A 122 -6.50 -6.91 7.95
C LEU A 122 -7.89 -7.11 7.31
N TYR A 123 -8.88 -7.58 8.08
CA TYR A 123 -10.23 -7.87 7.55
C TYR A 123 -11.01 -6.63 7.10
N GLU A 124 -10.62 -5.43 7.54
CA GLU A 124 -11.29 -4.18 7.17
C GLU A 124 -10.76 -3.58 5.86
N LEU A 125 -9.57 -3.99 5.43
CA LEU A 125 -8.84 -3.34 4.33
C LEU A 125 -9.60 -3.45 3.00
N ASP A 126 -10.08 -4.64 2.64
CA ASP A 126 -10.73 -4.85 1.33
C ASP A 126 -12.01 -4.02 1.18
N GLY A 127 -12.80 -3.92 2.26
CA GLY A 127 -14.00 -3.09 2.33
C GLY A 127 -13.68 -1.60 2.24
N SER A 128 -12.71 -1.14 3.04
CA SER A 128 -12.29 0.27 3.06
C SER A 128 -11.75 0.73 1.70
N ILE A 129 -10.96 -0.10 1.03
CA ILE A 129 -10.42 0.19 -0.31
C ILE A 129 -11.55 0.30 -1.34
N ALA A 130 -12.52 -0.62 -1.32
CA ALA A 130 -13.67 -0.59 -2.23
C ALA A 130 -14.53 0.67 -2.03
N GLU A 131 -14.77 1.03 -0.78
CA GLU A 131 -15.50 2.24 -0.40
C GLU A 131 -14.78 3.49 -0.89
N TYR A 132 -13.49 3.65 -0.57
CA TYR A 132 -12.71 4.81 -0.99
C TYR A 132 -12.64 4.96 -2.51
N LEU A 133 -12.48 3.86 -3.26
CA LEU A 133 -12.52 3.91 -4.73
C LEU A 133 -13.85 4.46 -5.24
N THR A 134 -14.97 4.05 -4.63
CA THR A 134 -16.33 4.49 -4.96
C THR A 134 -16.54 5.97 -4.62
N LEU A 135 -15.96 6.43 -3.52
CA LEU A 135 -15.98 7.84 -3.08
C LEU A 135 -15.04 8.74 -3.90
N GLY A 136 -14.36 8.21 -4.91
CA GLY A 136 -13.51 9.02 -5.80
C GLY A 136 -12.07 9.17 -5.33
N ALA A 137 -11.60 8.34 -4.40
CA ALA A 137 -10.22 8.36 -3.96
C ALA A 137 -9.23 8.08 -5.10
N LYS A 138 -8.02 8.62 -4.97
CA LYS A 138 -6.98 8.54 -5.98
C LYS A 138 -6.06 7.36 -5.71
N ILE A 139 -5.79 6.55 -6.73
CA ILE A 139 -4.72 5.55 -6.69
C ILE A 139 -3.37 6.30 -6.69
N THR A 140 -2.45 5.90 -5.83
CA THR A 140 -1.09 6.43 -5.72
C THR A 140 -0.09 5.32 -5.99
N VAL A 141 1.02 5.66 -6.66
CA VAL A 141 2.12 4.73 -6.94
C VAL A 141 3.42 5.53 -6.87
N SER A 142 4.38 5.02 -6.12
CA SER A 142 5.79 5.43 -6.12
C SER A 142 6.62 4.20 -6.45
N ASP A 143 7.47 4.30 -7.46
CA ASP A 143 8.39 3.21 -7.82
C ASP A 143 9.79 3.80 -7.96
N GLU A 144 10.67 3.33 -7.09
CA GLU A 144 12.10 3.69 -7.05
C GLU A 144 12.97 2.45 -7.33
N SER A 145 12.35 1.37 -7.80
CA SER A 145 13.07 0.15 -8.20
C SER A 145 14.05 0.48 -9.32
N GLU A 146 15.27 -0.05 -9.28
CA GLU A 146 16.18 0.11 -10.41
C GLU A 146 15.56 -0.56 -11.64
N ASP A 147 15.59 0.14 -12.78
CA ASP A 147 15.26 -0.45 -14.08
C ASP A 147 16.41 -1.40 -14.46
N GLY A 148 16.48 -2.54 -13.78
CA GLY A 148 17.23 -3.68 -14.27
C GLY A 148 16.71 -3.97 -15.68
N ASN A 149 17.55 -3.74 -16.69
CA ASN A 149 17.26 -3.90 -18.10
C ASN A 149 16.20 -4.99 -18.31
N LEU A 150 14.97 -4.58 -18.61
CA LEU A 150 13.96 -5.44 -19.22
C LEU A 150 14.43 -5.72 -20.66
N ALA A 151 15.52 -6.48 -20.77
CA ALA A 151 16.11 -6.98 -22.01
C ALA A 151 15.68 -8.44 -22.24
#